data_AF-A0A1J4JF87-F1
#
_entry.id   AF-A0A1J4JF87-F1
#
_cell.length_a   1.000
_cell.length_b   1.000
_cell.length_c   1.000
_cell.angle_alpha   90.00
_cell.angle_beta   90.00
_cell.angle_gamma   90.00
#
_symmetry.space_group_name_H-M   'P 1'
#
loop_
_entity.id
_entity.type
_entity.pdbx_description
1 polymer ?
#
loop_
_entity_poly.entity_id
_entity_poly.type
_entity_poly.pdbx_seq_one_letter_code
_entity_poly.pdbx_strand_id
1 'polypeptide(L)'
;MVEWEQTDALLHWMAKFELDTDDFVQDQNKLLDGRVFTQIYNVLASDSIDLSKLKPVANDNAWVNMLLNLRLVGSHLSAFLKENGIEMAVDLSTIARKKDQSELLKLLKYFLIFAMKAPNRKIAIANVRALDRSYQIHIQTILEEFTAKKPQTVHTPQKSAIESIHQRQKIQQLNSEIEDLRAKSDLLTKQVAEKKADIEQLNVNVQSKMDSTLNEMKFQYNEEKRRRDATLEKIKRVEDSISNNKKEIAKMKAEESKITNEMQKGNVTELSIQQLEAKLLIMKQKAMNLADKTPDNLNSFNDFIKMFNVDEKREKVEQLRDIVENYEKNQMMKKAEYDALNSTLNAQNQKASIAMLRRIAQLNEEMDKSPLGEAKRKVFRLRKIIEKLGGEIDKFEKKGGDMELQVLQSELTKMAQRKAYESDLLAKKLSFMQSTAEQCDLRLQRLKLHVGLQLHSNRLKRFKNCFAADADKS
;
A
#
# COMPACT_ATOMS: atom_id res chain seq x y z
N MET A 1 -13.84 1.02 -15.51
CA MET A 1 -12.49 1.62 -15.47
C MET A 1 -12.63 2.94 -14.74
N VAL A 2 -11.70 3.30 -13.86
CA VAL A 2 -11.90 4.48 -13.02
C VAL A 2 -11.44 5.73 -13.78
N GLU A 3 -12.28 6.76 -13.84
CA GLU A 3 -12.04 7.96 -14.66
C GLU A 3 -10.70 8.65 -14.33
N TRP A 4 -10.27 8.61 -13.06
CA TRP A 4 -8.99 9.19 -12.64
C TRP A 4 -7.76 8.49 -13.25
N GLU A 5 -7.82 7.17 -13.49
CA GLU A 5 -6.70 6.42 -14.12
C GLU A 5 -6.53 6.81 -15.59
N GLN A 6 -7.65 7.09 -16.27
CA GLN A 6 -7.65 7.57 -17.65
C GLN A 6 -7.10 8.99 -17.73
N THR A 7 -7.51 9.87 -16.81
CA THR A 7 -6.95 11.22 -16.71
C THR A 7 -5.45 11.17 -16.45
N ASP A 8 -5.00 10.41 -15.45
CA ASP A 8 -3.58 10.28 -15.09
C ASP A 8 -2.72 9.78 -16.27
N ALA A 9 -3.21 8.79 -17.02
CA ALA A 9 -2.53 8.29 -18.21
C ALA A 9 -2.38 9.35 -19.32
N LEU A 10 -3.41 10.18 -19.53
CA LEU A 10 -3.40 11.25 -20.52
C LEU A 10 -2.46 12.40 -20.11
N LEU A 11 -2.37 12.72 -18.82
CA LEU A 11 -1.44 13.74 -18.31
C LEU A 11 0.01 13.30 -18.52
N HIS A 12 0.34 12.06 -18.14
CA HIS A 12 1.68 11.50 -18.34
C HIS A 12 2.06 11.41 -19.82
N TRP A 13 1.09 11.16 -20.70
CA TRP A 13 1.29 11.23 -22.14
C TRP A 13 1.60 12.65 -22.62
N MET A 14 0.85 13.65 -22.16
CA MET A 14 1.09 15.06 -22.52
C MET A 14 2.47 15.56 -22.06
N ALA A 15 2.97 15.09 -20.91
CA ALA A 15 4.31 15.43 -20.42
C ALA A 15 5.45 14.93 -21.34
N LYS A 16 5.19 14.00 -22.27
CA LYS A 16 6.19 13.53 -23.23
C LYS A 16 6.44 14.49 -24.40
N PHE A 17 5.74 15.62 -24.46
CA PHE A 17 5.91 16.62 -25.53
C PHE A 17 6.98 17.67 -25.23
N GLU A 18 7.83 17.45 -24.21
CA GLU A 18 8.95 18.35 -23.83
C GLU A 18 8.48 19.80 -23.65
N LEU A 19 7.49 19.97 -22.78
CA LEU A 19 6.86 21.27 -22.50
C LEU A 19 7.70 22.08 -21.51
N ASP A 20 7.46 23.39 -21.44
CA ASP A 20 8.19 24.29 -20.53
C ASP A 20 7.97 23.95 -19.04
N THR A 21 6.84 23.30 -18.71
CA THR A 21 6.50 22.91 -17.34
C THR A 21 5.72 21.59 -17.32
N ASP A 22 6.10 20.68 -16.40
CA ASP A 22 5.40 19.40 -16.14
C ASP A 22 4.52 19.46 -14.88
N ASP A 23 4.36 20.65 -14.30
CA ASP A 23 3.60 20.87 -13.07
C ASP A 23 2.14 20.40 -13.14
N PHE A 24 1.58 20.34 -14.35
CA PHE A 24 0.20 19.91 -14.60
C PHE A 24 -0.04 18.42 -14.36
N VAL A 25 1.02 17.61 -14.29
CA VAL A 25 0.93 16.19 -13.92
C VAL A 25 0.52 16.04 -12.46
N GLN A 26 0.95 16.96 -11.58
CA GLN A 26 0.60 16.96 -10.16
C GLN A 26 -0.68 17.76 -9.88
N ASP A 27 -0.93 18.84 -10.63
CA ASP A 27 -2.13 19.66 -10.51
C ASP A 27 -2.81 19.90 -11.86
N GLN A 28 -3.90 19.17 -12.08
CA GLN A 28 -4.67 19.19 -13.32
C GLN A 28 -5.27 20.56 -13.62
N ASN A 29 -5.42 21.44 -12.61
CA ASN A 29 -5.94 22.79 -12.80
C ASN A 29 -4.97 23.67 -13.60
N LYS A 30 -3.68 23.32 -13.62
CA LYS A 30 -2.68 24.05 -14.42
C LYS A 30 -2.89 23.87 -15.93
N LEU A 31 -3.60 22.83 -16.37
CA LEU A 31 -4.00 22.68 -17.78
C LEU A 31 -5.06 23.71 -18.23
N LEU A 32 -5.80 24.29 -17.28
CA LEU A 32 -6.93 25.16 -17.58
C LEU A 32 -6.48 26.53 -18.13
N ASP A 33 -5.19 26.85 -18.02
CA ASP A 33 -4.61 28.04 -18.64
C ASP A 33 -4.56 27.97 -20.17
N GLY A 34 -4.75 26.78 -20.76
CA GLY A 34 -4.75 26.53 -22.19
C GLY A 34 -3.37 26.58 -22.85
N ARG A 35 -2.29 26.89 -22.12
CA ARG A 35 -0.93 27.02 -22.68
C ARG A 35 -0.38 25.67 -23.12
N VAL A 36 -0.48 24.68 -22.24
CA VAL A 36 -0.05 23.30 -22.51
C VAL A 36 -0.76 22.74 -23.75
N PHE A 37 -2.09 22.89 -23.82
CA PHE A 37 -2.85 22.45 -24.98
C PHE A 37 -2.42 23.16 -26.27
N THR A 38 -2.15 24.47 -26.19
CA THR A 38 -1.69 25.26 -27.34
C THR A 38 -0.31 24.81 -27.83
N GLN A 39 0.62 24.55 -26.91
CA GLN A 39 1.96 24.07 -27.25
C GLN A 39 1.91 22.69 -27.93
N ILE A 40 1.19 21.74 -27.36
CA ILE A 40 1.05 20.41 -27.97
C ILE A 40 0.32 20.50 -29.31
N TYR A 41 -0.70 21.35 -29.43
CA TYR A 41 -1.39 21.58 -30.69
C TYR A 41 -0.42 22.06 -31.77
N ASN A 42 0.42 23.05 -31.47
CA ASN A 42 1.38 23.62 -32.41
C ASN A 42 2.47 22.63 -32.85
N VAL A 43 2.81 21.63 -32.03
CA VAL A 43 3.73 20.55 -32.41
C VAL A 43 3.06 19.58 -33.39
N LEU A 44 1.76 19.37 -33.26
CA LEU A 44 1.03 18.31 -33.96
C LEU A 44 0.30 18.76 -35.22
N ALA A 45 -0.29 19.96 -35.20
CA ALA A 45 -1.05 20.55 -36.28
C ALA A 45 -0.17 21.16 -37.37
N SER A 46 -0.78 21.40 -38.53
CA SER A 46 -0.16 22.18 -39.63
C SER A 46 -0.36 23.69 -39.45
N ASP A 47 -1.42 24.10 -38.76
CA ASP A 47 -1.68 25.47 -38.37
C ASP A 47 -1.24 25.72 -36.92
N SER A 48 -0.74 26.92 -36.64
CA SER A 48 -0.26 27.30 -35.32
C SER A 48 -1.22 28.27 -34.65
N ILE A 49 -1.56 27.98 -33.39
CA ILE A 49 -2.21 28.91 -32.49
C ILE A 49 -1.14 29.83 -31.90
N ASP A 50 -1.34 31.14 -32.07
CA ASP A 50 -0.44 32.16 -31.56
C ASP A 50 -0.53 32.24 -30.02
N LEU A 51 0.56 31.85 -29.34
CA LEU A 51 0.70 31.87 -27.88
C LEU A 51 0.52 33.27 -27.29
N SER A 52 0.80 34.34 -28.06
CA SER A 52 0.63 35.72 -27.58
C SER A 52 -0.84 36.12 -27.40
N LYS A 53 -1.77 35.39 -28.03
CA LYS A 53 -3.22 35.61 -27.90
C LYS A 53 -3.80 35.00 -26.63
N LEU A 54 -3.05 34.14 -25.94
CA LEU A 54 -3.48 33.56 -24.67
C LEU A 54 -3.44 34.61 -23.56
N LYS A 55 -4.57 34.77 -22.87
CA LYS A 55 -4.67 35.68 -21.74
C LYS A 55 -3.88 35.13 -20.54
N PRO A 56 -3.15 35.98 -19.79
CA PRO A 56 -2.47 35.54 -18.58
C PRO A 56 -3.50 35.12 -17.51
N VAL A 57 -3.21 33.99 -16.86
CA VAL A 57 -4.00 33.44 -15.75
C VAL A 57 -3.13 33.60 -14.50
N ALA A 58 -3.29 34.72 -13.80
CA ALA A 58 -2.45 35.05 -12.64
C ALA A 58 -2.81 34.22 -11.40
N ASN A 59 -4.10 33.91 -11.21
CA ASN A 59 -4.63 33.22 -10.04
C ASN A 59 -5.69 32.19 -10.46
N ASP A 60 -5.90 31.17 -9.62
CA ASP A 60 -6.89 30.09 -9.79
C ASP A 60 -8.34 30.55 -9.98
N ASN A 61 -8.66 31.79 -9.60
CA ASN A 61 -10.00 32.37 -9.72
C ASN A 61 -10.22 33.11 -11.04
N ALA A 62 -9.22 33.21 -11.92
CA ALA A 62 -9.33 33.86 -13.23
C ALA A 62 -10.03 32.98 -14.29
N TRP A 63 -11.16 32.38 -13.93
CA TRP A 63 -11.89 31.40 -14.74
C TRP A 63 -12.35 31.95 -16.10
N VAL A 64 -12.58 33.27 -16.22
CA VAL A 64 -12.94 33.91 -17.50
C VAL A 64 -11.77 33.85 -18.49
N ASN A 65 -10.54 34.07 -18.02
CA ASN A 65 -9.35 33.99 -18.88
C ASN A 65 -9.07 32.54 -19.26
N MET A 66 -9.21 31.59 -18.31
CA MET A 66 -9.14 30.14 -18.58
C MET A 66 -10.15 29.74 -19.66
N LEU A 67 -11.42 30.18 -19.53
CA LEU A 67 -12.46 29.89 -20.50
C LEU A 67 -12.15 30.43 -21.90
N LEU A 68 -11.64 31.66 -21.98
CA LEU A 68 -11.28 32.26 -23.26
C LEU A 68 -10.12 31.51 -23.93
N ASN A 69 -9.12 31.11 -23.16
CA ASN A 69 -7.99 30.32 -23.66
C ASN A 69 -8.44 28.92 -24.11
N LEU A 70 -9.25 28.23 -23.30
CA LEU A 70 -9.80 26.92 -23.66
C LEU A 70 -10.74 26.99 -24.88
N ARG A 71 -11.50 28.08 -25.06
CA ARG A 71 -12.32 28.28 -26.27
C ARG A 71 -11.47 28.47 -27.51
N LEU A 72 -10.34 29.18 -27.41
CA LEU A 72 -9.42 29.35 -28.53
C LEU A 72 -8.87 27.99 -28.99
N VAL A 73 -8.40 27.16 -28.06
CA VAL A 73 -7.95 25.80 -28.42
C VAL A 73 -9.12 24.94 -28.89
N GLY A 74 -10.25 25.00 -28.20
CA GLY A 74 -11.45 24.24 -28.52
C GLY A 74 -12.01 24.55 -29.91
N SER A 75 -11.91 25.78 -30.40
CA SER A 75 -12.37 26.13 -31.75
C SER A 75 -11.50 25.51 -32.84
N HIS A 76 -10.17 25.50 -32.65
CA HIS A 76 -9.23 24.84 -33.56
C HIS A 76 -9.39 23.32 -33.53
N LEU A 77 -9.51 22.75 -32.33
CA LEU A 77 -9.72 21.31 -32.14
C LEU A 77 -11.05 20.84 -32.75
N SER A 78 -12.14 21.59 -32.51
CA SER A 78 -13.47 21.27 -33.03
C SER A 78 -13.53 21.36 -34.56
N ALA A 79 -12.90 22.39 -35.16
CA ALA A 79 -12.80 22.51 -36.61
C ALA A 79 -12.12 21.27 -37.23
N PHE A 80 -10.97 20.87 -36.69
CA PHE A 80 -10.23 19.70 -37.16
C PHE A 80 -11.00 18.39 -36.94
N LEU A 81 -11.63 18.20 -35.78
CA LEU A 81 -12.37 16.98 -35.48
C LEU A 81 -13.62 16.85 -36.36
N LYS A 82 -14.29 17.97 -36.66
CA LYS A 82 -15.46 18.01 -37.54
C LYS A 82 -15.11 17.62 -38.98
N GLU A 83 -13.97 18.06 -39.50
CA GLU A 83 -13.44 17.60 -40.80
C GLU A 83 -13.21 16.09 -40.82
N ASN A 84 -12.91 15.51 -39.67
CA ASN A 84 -12.68 14.07 -39.47
C ASN A 84 -13.93 13.28 -39.05
N GLY A 85 -15.12 13.90 -39.12
CA GLY A 85 -16.42 13.26 -38.81
C GLY A 85 -16.68 13.04 -37.32
N ILE A 86 -16.01 13.77 -36.44
CA ILE A 86 -16.15 13.65 -34.97
C ILE A 86 -16.69 14.97 -34.42
N GLU A 87 -17.84 14.91 -33.75
CA GLU A 87 -18.44 16.07 -33.09
C GLU A 87 -17.93 16.18 -31.65
N MET A 88 -17.35 17.34 -31.29
CA MET A 88 -16.83 17.60 -29.95
C MET A 88 -17.96 18.04 -29.03
N ALA A 89 -18.43 17.15 -28.16
CA ALA A 89 -19.41 17.44 -27.12
C ALA A 89 -18.73 17.65 -25.76
N VAL A 90 -18.16 18.84 -25.54
CA VAL A 90 -17.48 19.23 -24.28
C VAL A 90 -17.97 20.60 -23.82
N ASP A 91 -18.36 20.72 -22.55
CA ASP A 91 -18.72 22.01 -21.96
C ASP A 91 -17.51 22.70 -21.31
N LEU A 92 -16.82 23.52 -22.13
CA LEU A 92 -15.66 24.30 -21.69
C LEU A 92 -15.98 25.30 -20.57
N SER A 93 -17.25 25.74 -20.44
CA SER A 93 -17.66 26.69 -19.40
C SER A 93 -17.68 26.03 -18.03
N THR A 94 -18.13 24.78 -17.98
CA THR A 94 -18.15 23.96 -16.76
C THR A 94 -16.74 23.56 -16.33
N ILE A 95 -15.84 23.27 -17.27
CA ILE A 95 -14.41 23.06 -17.00
C ILE A 95 -13.79 24.28 -16.34
N ALA A 96 -13.90 25.46 -16.97
CA ALA A 96 -13.25 26.67 -16.48
C ALA A 96 -13.83 27.17 -15.14
N ARG A 97 -15.15 27.11 -14.96
CA ARG A 97 -15.83 27.69 -13.79
C ARG A 97 -15.93 26.75 -12.60
N LYS A 98 -16.18 25.45 -12.84
CA LYS A 98 -16.40 24.46 -11.78
C LYS A 98 -15.24 23.48 -11.62
N LYS A 99 -14.21 23.56 -12.47
CA LYS A 99 -13.06 22.62 -12.48
C LYS A 99 -13.54 21.17 -12.56
N ASP A 100 -14.56 20.93 -13.38
CA ASP A 100 -15.19 19.61 -13.53
C ASP A 100 -14.23 18.64 -14.24
N GLN A 101 -13.84 17.60 -13.51
CA GLN A 101 -12.88 16.60 -13.97
C GLN A 101 -13.46 15.67 -15.04
N SER A 102 -14.78 15.46 -15.06
CA SER A 102 -15.42 14.63 -16.08
C SER A 102 -15.38 15.31 -17.45
N GLU A 103 -15.68 16.60 -17.50
CA GLU A 103 -15.58 17.40 -18.73
C GLU A 103 -14.12 17.60 -19.16
N LEU A 104 -13.18 17.77 -18.22
CA LEU A 104 -11.75 17.82 -18.55
C LEU A 104 -11.26 16.51 -19.18
N LEU A 105 -11.67 15.37 -18.63
CA LEU A 105 -11.35 14.06 -19.22
C LEU A 105 -11.89 13.93 -20.64
N LYS A 106 -13.13 14.37 -20.90
CA LYS A 106 -13.68 14.39 -22.28
C LYS A 106 -12.82 15.23 -23.20
N LEU A 107 -12.41 16.43 -22.78
CA LEU A 107 -11.51 17.29 -23.56
C LEU A 107 -10.19 16.58 -23.88
N LEU A 108 -9.56 15.97 -22.88
CA LEU A 108 -8.30 15.21 -23.04
C LEU A 108 -8.46 14.04 -24.02
N LYS A 109 -9.57 13.31 -23.95
CA LYS A 109 -9.88 12.23 -24.91
C LYS A 109 -9.98 12.75 -26.35
N TYR A 110 -10.68 13.86 -26.57
CA TYR A 110 -10.75 14.48 -27.90
C TYR A 110 -9.40 14.98 -28.38
N PHE A 111 -8.57 15.50 -27.47
CA PHE A 111 -7.23 15.97 -27.78
C PHE A 111 -6.29 14.81 -28.19
N LEU A 112 -6.39 13.66 -27.52
CA LEU A 112 -5.69 12.44 -27.93
C LEU A 112 -6.11 11.99 -29.34
N ILE A 113 -7.41 12.00 -29.65
CA ILE A 113 -7.90 11.61 -30.99
C ILE A 113 -7.37 12.54 -32.06
N PHE A 114 -7.39 13.85 -31.80
CA PHE A 114 -6.76 14.84 -32.65
C PHE A 114 -5.29 14.48 -32.89
N ALA A 115 -4.51 14.23 -31.83
CA ALA A 115 -3.10 13.90 -31.94
C ALA A 115 -2.82 12.65 -32.79
N MET A 116 -3.71 11.66 -32.75
CA MET A 116 -3.61 10.44 -33.55
C MET A 116 -3.98 10.65 -35.02
N LYS A 117 -4.76 11.69 -35.35
CA LYS A 117 -5.18 12.04 -36.71
C LYS A 117 -4.39 13.20 -37.32
N ALA A 118 -3.66 13.96 -36.53
CA ALA A 118 -2.90 15.12 -36.95
C ALA A 118 -1.77 14.77 -37.94
N PRO A 119 -1.29 15.74 -38.75
CA PRO A 119 -0.19 15.53 -39.71
C PRO A 119 1.06 14.91 -39.08
N ASN A 120 1.43 15.38 -37.89
CA ASN A 120 2.60 14.91 -37.14
C ASN A 120 2.28 13.77 -36.15
N ARG A 121 1.24 12.95 -36.41
CA ARG A 121 0.83 11.84 -35.53
C ARG A 121 1.93 10.86 -35.16
N LYS A 122 3.02 10.77 -35.95
CA LYS A 122 4.18 9.91 -35.63
C LYS A 122 4.80 10.28 -34.28
N ILE A 123 4.86 11.57 -33.94
CA ILE A 123 5.35 12.06 -32.64
C ILE A 123 4.42 11.60 -31.52
N ALA A 124 3.11 11.81 -31.68
CA ALA A 124 2.11 11.37 -30.71
C ALA A 124 2.18 9.85 -30.44
N ILE A 125 2.31 9.03 -31.50
CA ILE A 125 2.43 7.57 -31.38
C ILE A 125 3.74 7.17 -30.67
N ALA A 126 4.86 7.83 -30.99
CA ALA A 126 6.13 7.58 -30.31
C ALA A 126 6.03 7.89 -28.81
N ASN A 127 5.39 9.01 -28.46
CA ASN A 127 5.15 9.43 -27.08
C ASN A 127 4.28 8.42 -26.32
N VAL A 128 3.23 7.86 -26.93
CA VAL A 128 2.44 6.78 -26.32
C VAL A 128 3.30 5.54 -26.07
N ARG A 129 4.17 5.15 -27.02
CA ARG A 129 5.04 3.97 -26.88
C ARG A 129 6.13 4.13 -25.82
N ALA A 130 6.52 5.36 -25.51
CA ALA A 130 7.52 5.68 -24.49
C ALA A 130 6.95 5.66 -23.05
N LEU A 131 5.63 5.52 -22.87
CA LEU A 131 5.00 5.43 -21.56
C LEU A 131 5.10 4.04 -20.95
N ASP A 132 4.90 3.94 -19.64
CA ASP A 132 4.79 2.67 -18.95
C ASP A 132 3.60 1.84 -19.45
N ARG A 133 3.73 0.51 -19.31
CA ARG A 133 2.77 -0.42 -19.89
C ARG A 133 1.34 -0.26 -19.34
N SER A 134 1.20 0.16 -18.09
CA SER A 134 -0.10 0.50 -17.48
C SER A 134 -0.78 1.64 -18.25
N TYR A 135 -0.09 2.76 -18.45
CA TYR A 135 -0.61 3.92 -19.17
C TYR A 135 -0.89 3.64 -20.64
N GLN A 136 -0.03 2.85 -21.30
CA GLN A 136 -0.27 2.41 -22.68
C GLN A 136 -1.60 1.66 -22.82
N ILE A 137 -1.96 0.81 -21.84
CA ILE A 137 -3.22 0.06 -21.86
C ILE A 137 -4.41 1.02 -21.76
N HIS A 138 -4.36 1.99 -20.84
CA HIS A 138 -5.44 2.97 -20.67
C HIS A 138 -5.65 3.82 -21.93
N ILE A 139 -4.56 4.33 -22.53
CA ILE A 139 -4.62 5.09 -23.79
C ILE A 139 -5.16 4.23 -24.93
N GLN A 140 -4.74 2.97 -25.03
CA GLN A 140 -5.26 2.05 -26.05
C GLN A 140 -6.76 1.81 -25.88
N THR A 141 -7.25 1.62 -24.65
CA THR A 141 -8.69 1.46 -24.39
C THR A 141 -9.48 2.69 -24.82
N ILE A 142 -8.96 3.90 -24.56
CA ILE A 142 -9.61 5.15 -25.01
C ILE A 142 -9.68 5.18 -26.54
N LEU A 143 -8.62 4.79 -27.25
CA LEU A 143 -8.63 4.76 -28.73
C LEU A 143 -9.60 3.70 -29.29
N GLU A 144 -9.73 2.56 -28.61
CA GLU A 144 -10.71 1.52 -28.95
C GLU A 144 -12.16 2.00 -28.77
N GLU A 145 -12.45 2.77 -27.71
CA GLU A 145 -13.77 3.39 -27.49
C GLU A 145 -14.22 4.26 -28.68
N PHE A 146 -13.30 4.98 -29.31
CA PHE A 146 -13.61 5.88 -30.43
C PHE A 146 -13.53 5.23 -31.81
N THR A 147 -12.83 4.10 -31.95
CA THR A 147 -12.72 3.36 -33.22
C THR A 147 -13.76 2.25 -33.35
N ALA A 148 -14.40 1.84 -32.26
CA ALA A 148 -15.57 0.97 -32.27
C ALA A 148 -16.75 1.67 -32.98
N LYS A 149 -16.86 1.45 -34.30
CA LYS A 149 -18.00 1.91 -35.12
C LYS A 149 -19.32 1.55 -34.43
N LYS A 150 -20.16 2.55 -34.13
CA LYS A 150 -21.60 2.33 -33.92
C LYS A 150 -22.12 1.49 -35.10
N PRO A 151 -22.78 0.35 -34.88
CA PRO A 151 -23.24 -0.51 -35.97
C PRO A 151 -24.33 0.22 -36.76
N GLN A 152 -23.97 0.72 -37.94
CA GLN A 152 -24.94 1.10 -38.97
C GLN A 152 -25.47 -0.17 -39.63
N THR A 153 -26.78 -0.33 -39.55
CA THR A 153 -27.56 -1.36 -40.23
C THR A 153 -27.46 -1.21 -41.74
N VAL A 154 -26.90 -2.22 -42.41
CA VAL A 154 -26.97 -2.38 -43.87
C VAL A 154 -27.67 -3.70 -44.17
N HIS A 155 -28.76 -3.60 -44.93
CA HIS A 155 -29.56 -4.71 -45.45
C HIS A 155 -28.87 -5.40 -46.63
N THR A 156 -28.96 -6.74 -46.68
CA THR A 156 -29.28 -7.69 -47.81
C THR A 156 -28.43 -8.98 -47.76
N PRO A 157 -28.84 -10.10 -48.40
CA PRO A 157 -30.12 -10.81 -48.26
C PRO A 157 -29.94 -12.33 -47.93
N GLN A 158 -30.97 -12.86 -47.26
CA GLN A 158 -31.46 -14.26 -47.18
C GLN A 158 -30.52 -15.43 -47.53
N LYS A 159 -30.00 -16.11 -46.48
CA LYS A 159 -29.84 -17.58 -46.47
C LYS A 159 -29.57 -18.21 -45.09
N SER A 160 -30.24 -17.81 -44.00
CA SER A 160 -30.02 -18.46 -42.67
C SER A 160 -31.08 -18.17 -41.60
N ALA A 161 -32.38 -18.20 -41.93
CA ALA A 161 -33.43 -17.89 -40.95
C ALA A 161 -33.45 -18.81 -39.71
N ILE A 162 -32.99 -20.06 -39.84
CA ILE A 162 -33.00 -21.04 -38.73
C ILE A 162 -31.72 -20.94 -37.86
N GLU A 163 -30.54 -20.74 -38.45
CA GLU A 163 -29.30 -20.48 -37.70
C GLU A 163 -29.35 -19.14 -36.94
N SER A 164 -29.99 -18.12 -37.53
CA SER A 164 -30.19 -16.81 -36.89
C SER A 164 -31.05 -16.89 -35.62
N ILE A 165 -32.09 -17.73 -35.58
CA ILE A 165 -32.95 -17.88 -34.40
C ILE A 165 -32.20 -18.60 -33.27
N HIS A 166 -31.45 -19.66 -33.58
CA HIS A 166 -30.67 -20.38 -32.58
C HIS A 166 -29.53 -19.54 -32.02
N GLN A 167 -28.86 -18.74 -32.87
CA GLN A 167 -27.85 -17.78 -32.43
C GLN A 167 -28.46 -16.69 -31.54
N ARG A 168 -29.64 -16.14 -31.88
CA ARG A 168 -30.34 -15.16 -31.03
C ARG A 168 -30.72 -15.73 -29.66
N GLN A 169 -31.23 -16.96 -29.61
CA GLN A 169 -31.56 -17.63 -28.34
C GLN A 169 -30.30 -17.86 -27.48
N LYS A 170 -29.20 -18.27 -28.10
CA LYS A 170 -27.93 -18.46 -27.39
C LYS A 170 -27.34 -17.14 -26.89
N ILE A 171 -27.45 -16.06 -27.67
CA ILE A 171 -27.07 -14.71 -27.25
C ILE A 171 -27.94 -14.25 -26.07
N GLN A 172 -29.25 -14.49 -26.10
CA GLN A 172 -30.13 -14.16 -24.97
C GLN A 172 -29.78 -14.94 -23.69
N GLN A 173 -29.51 -16.24 -23.80
CA GLN A 173 -29.07 -17.06 -22.66
C GLN A 173 -27.73 -16.60 -22.10
N LEU A 174 -26.76 -16.28 -22.96
CA LEU A 174 -25.47 -15.74 -22.54
C LEU A 174 -25.63 -14.36 -21.87
N ASN A 175 -26.52 -13.52 -22.37
CA ASN A 175 -26.79 -12.22 -21.76
C ASN A 175 -27.42 -12.35 -20.36
N SER A 176 -28.37 -13.28 -20.16
CA SER A 176 -28.92 -13.54 -18.83
C SER A 176 -27.85 -14.10 -17.88
N GLU A 177 -26.99 -15.00 -18.35
CA GLU A 177 -25.90 -15.54 -17.53
C GLU A 177 -24.87 -14.44 -17.18
N ILE A 178 -24.60 -13.51 -18.09
CA ILE A 178 -23.75 -12.34 -17.83
C ILE A 178 -24.39 -11.42 -16.77
N GLU A 179 -25.70 -11.20 -16.81
CA GLU A 179 -26.40 -10.39 -15.81
C GLU A 179 -26.37 -11.05 -14.42
N ASP A 180 -26.61 -12.35 -14.34
CA ASP A 180 -26.51 -13.12 -13.09
C ASP A 180 -25.08 -13.09 -12.51
N LEU A 181 -24.07 -13.23 -13.38
CA LEU A 181 -22.66 -13.13 -12.98
C LEU A 181 -22.30 -11.72 -12.52
N ARG A 182 -22.84 -10.67 -13.15
CA ARG A 182 -22.66 -9.28 -12.70
C ARG A 182 -23.29 -9.06 -11.32
N ALA A 183 -24.52 -9.50 -11.11
CA ALA A 183 -25.18 -9.37 -9.82
C ALA A 183 -24.41 -10.11 -8.70
N LYS A 184 -23.89 -11.31 -9.00
CA LYS A 184 -23.04 -12.06 -8.07
C LYS A 184 -21.71 -11.37 -7.80
N SER A 185 -21.09 -10.79 -8.83
CA SER A 185 -19.86 -9.98 -8.71
C SER A 185 -20.08 -8.76 -7.81
N ASP A 186 -21.19 -8.05 -7.98
CA ASP A 186 -21.53 -6.87 -7.18
C ASP A 186 -21.78 -7.24 -5.71
N LEU A 187 -22.47 -8.35 -5.46
CA LEU A 187 -22.68 -8.86 -4.09
C LEU A 187 -21.35 -9.22 -3.42
N LEU A 188 -20.48 -9.95 -4.11
CA LEU A 188 -19.16 -10.29 -3.60
C LEU A 188 -18.31 -9.04 -3.35
N THR A 189 -18.42 -8.04 -4.23
CA THR A 189 -17.70 -6.76 -4.06
C THR A 189 -18.16 -6.02 -2.80
N LYS A 190 -19.47 -6.00 -2.52
CA LYS A 190 -20.01 -5.44 -1.27
C LYS A 190 -19.52 -6.20 -0.03
N GLN A 191 -19.59 -7.53 -0.05
CA GLN A 191 -19.10 -8.36 1.06
C GLN A 191 -17.60 -8.17 1.32
N VAL A 192 -16.79 -8.00 0.26
CA VAL A 192 -15.36 -7.70 0.39
C VAL A 192 -15.15 -6.32 1.01
N ALA A 193 -15.93 -5.32 0.61
CA ALA A 193 -15.84 -3.97 1.18
C ALA A 193 -16.21 -3.95 2.68
N GLU A 194 -17.29 -4.64 3.07
CA GLU A 194 -17.72 -4.78 4.47
C GLU A 194 -16.64 -5.47 5.31
N LYS A 195 -16.15 -6.65 4.86
CA LYS A 195 -15.08 -7.35 5.58
C LYS A 195 -13.79 -6.56 5.67
N LYS A 196 -13.47 -5.74 4.66
CA LYS A 196 -12.30 -4.85 4.69
C LYS A 196 -12.47 -3.77 5.77
N ALA A 197 -13.67 -3.20 5.90
CA ALA A 197 -13.97 -2.24 6.96
C ALA A 197 -13.88 -2.87 8.36
N ASP A 198 -14.41 -4.08 8.54
CA ASP A 198 -14.34 -4.81 9.81
C ASP A 198 -12.88 -5.11 10.21
N ILE A 199 -12.05 -5.53 9.24
CA ILE A 199 -10.61 -5.78 9.48
C ILE A 199 -9.91 -4.49 9.88
N GLU A 200 -10.18 -3.37 9.20
CA GLU A 200 -9.57 -2.09 9.52
C GLU A 200 -9.94 -1.63 10.94
N GLN A 201 -11.22 -1.76 11.30
CA GLN A 201 -11.70 -1.40 12.64
C GLN A 201 -11.09 -2.30 13.73
N LEU A 202 -10.99 -3.61 13.48
CA LEU A 202 -10.31 -4.55 14.38
C LEU A 202 -8.83 -4.19 14.54
N ASN A 203 -8.15 -3.82 13.45
CA ASN A 203 -6.75 -3.45 13.47
C ASN A 203 -6.51 -2.18 14.30
N VAL A 204 -7.33 -1.14 14.09
CA VAL A 204 -7.29 0.10 14.90
C VAL A 204 -7.56 -0.18 16.39
N ASN A 205 -8.53 -1.05 16.70
CA ASN A 205 -8.85 -1.42 18.08
C ASN A 205 -7.73 -2.22 18.76
N VAL A 206 -7.08 -3.15 18.05
CA VAL A 206 -5.96 -3.92 18.59
C VAL A 206 -4.75 -3.01 18.79
N GLN A 207 -4.43 -2.19 17.80
CA GLN A 207 -3.29 -1.27 17.85
C GLN A 207 -3.45 -0.26 18.98
N SER A 208 -4.62 0.39 19.09
CA SER A 208 -4.88 1.35 20.17
C SER A 208 -4.82 0.72 21.57
N LYS A 209 -5.33 -0.51 21.75
CA LYS A 209 -5.22 -1.23 23.03
C LYS A 209 -3.77 -1.57 23.37
N MET A 210 -2.99 -2.04 22.38
CA MET A 210 -1.57 -2.35 22.56
C MET A 210 -0.74 -1.10 22.87
N ASP A 211 -0.97 -0.01 22.15
CA ASP A 211 -0.27 1.25 22.39
C ASP A 211 -0.63 1.84 23.76
N SER A 212 -1.90 1.71 24.17
CA SER A 212 -2.34 2.13 25.51
C SER A 212 -1.63 1.33 26.61
N THR A 213 -1.62 0.00 26.53
CA THR A 213 -0.95 -0.83 27.55
C THR A 213 0.56 -0.62 27.56
N LEU A 214 1.18 -0.45 26.40
CA LEU A 214 2.60 -0.13 26.27
C LEU A 214 2.95 1.22 26.93
N ASN A 215 2.13 2.24 26.69
CA ASN A 215 2.33 3.57 27.26
C ASN A 215 2.09 3.58 28.78
N GLU A 216 1.10 2.84 29.27
CA GLU A 216 0.83 2.71 30.69
C GLU A 216 1.99 2.01 31.43
N MET A 217 2.51 0.89 30.88
CA MET A 217 3.70 0.23 31.42
C MET A 217 4.93 1.15 31.44
N LYS A 218 5.14 1.91 30.36
CA LYS A 218 6.23 2.88 30.27
C LYS A 218 6.09 4.01 31.29
N PHE A 219 4.87 4.50 31.52
CA PHE A 219 4.58 5.50 32.53
C PHE A 219 4.90 4.97 33.93
N GLN A 220 4.39 3.79 34.28
CA GLN A 220 4.64 3.16 35.58
C GLN A 220 6.14 2.89 35.83
N TYR A 221 6.87 2.45 34.81
CA TYR A 221 8.32 2.27 34.91
C TYR A 221 9.04 3.59 35.24
N ASN A 222 8.68 4.67 34.56
CA ASN A 222 9.29 5.99 34.78
C ASN A 222 8.93 6.57 36.15
N GLU A 223 7.72 6.33 36.64
CA GLU A 223 7.30 6.77 37.98
C GLU A 223 8.11 6.06 39.07
N GLU A 224 8.26 4.74 38.97
CA GLU A 224 9.09 3.97 39.90
C GLU A 224 10.57 4.36 39.82
N LYS A 225 11.07 4.74 38.63
CA LYS A 225 12.40 5.32 38.47
C LYS A 225 12.57 6.62 39.24
N ARG A 226 11.60 7.53 39.15
CA ARG A 226 11.63 8.79 39.91
C ARG A 226 11.58 8.56 41.42
N ARG A 227 10.77 7.60 41.91
CA ARG A 227 10.67 7.25 43.34
C ARG A 227 12.00 6.71 43.88
N ARG A 228 12.66 5.82 43.12
CA ARG A 228 14.01 5.33 43.42
C ARG A 228 15.01 6.48 43.51
N ASP A 229 15.08 7.33 42.49
CA ASP A 229 16.05 8.43 42.42
C ASP A 229 15.86 9.43 43.58
N ALA A 230 14.60 9.73 43.95
CA ALA A 230 14.29 10.56 45.10
C ALA A 230 14.73 9.94 46.44
N THR A 231 14.69 8.61 46.55
CA THR A 231 15.10 7.87 47.75
C THR A 231 16.62 7.81 47.87
N LEU A 232 17.33 7.60 46.75
CA LEU A 232 18.79 7.69 46.68
C LEU A 232 19.30 9.07 47.11
N GLU A 233 18.62 10.13 46.69
CA GLU A 233 18.97 11.49 47.12
C GLU A 233 18.76 11.70 48.62
N LYS A 234 17.72 11.09 49.22
CA LYS A 234 17.53 11.09 50.68
C LYS A 234 18.65 10.34 51.41
N ILE A 235 19.06 9.17 50.90
CA ILE A 235 20.19 8.40 51.46
C ILE A 235 21.45 9.26 51.46
N LYS A 236 21.77 9.90 50.32
CA LYS A 236 22.95 10.76 50.18
C LYS A 236 22.97 11.89 51.21
N ARG A 237 21.84 12.58 51.42
CA ARG A 237 21.73 13.64 52.45
C ARG A 237 21.98 13.11 53.87
N VAL A 238 21.46 11.93 54.19
CA VAL A 238 21.67 11.31 55.51
C VAL A 238 23.12 10.86 55.68
N GLU A 239 23.74 10.28 54.64
CA GLU A 239 25.15 9.89 54.62
C GLU A 239 26.09 11.10 54.79
N ASP A 240 25.79 12.21 54.10
CA ASP A 240 26.53 13.48 54.26
C ASP A 240 26.39 14.03 55.69
N SER A 241 25.18 13.95 56.27
CA SER A 241 24.96 14.32 57.67
C SER A 241 25.74 13.43 58.63
N ILE A 242 25.78 12.11 58.42
CA ILE A 242 26.59 11.17 59.22
C ILE A 242 28.08 11.50 59.10
N SER A 243 28.56 11.80 57.89
CA SER A 243 29.96 12.16 57.63
C SER A 243 30.36 13.44 58.37
N ASN A 244 29.53 14.47 58.32
CA ASN A 244 29.76 15.72 59.06
C ASN A 244 29.72 15.49 60.58
N ASN A 245 28.71 14.78 61.09
CA ASN A 245 28.60 14.44 62.51
C ASN A 245 29.84 13.66 62.99
N LYS A 246 30.36 12.72 62.20
CA LYS A 246 31.60 11.98 62.52
C LYS A 246 32.83 12.89 62.58
N LYS A 247 32.97 13.83 61.65
CA LYS A 247 34.07 14.81 61.64
C LYS A 247 34.03 15.70 62.88
N GLU A 248 32.84 16.15 63.29
CA GLU A 248 32.66 16.95 64.49
C GLU A 248 32.96 16.15 65.75
N ILE A 249 32.47 14.91 65.86
CA ILE A 249 32.81 14.00 66.96
C ILE A 249 34.33 13.78 67.05
N ALA A 250 35.01 13.59 65.92
CA ALA A 250 36.47 13.41 65.90
C ALA A 250 37.23 14.67 66.36
N LYS A 251 36.79 15.86 65.94
CA LYS A 251 37.36 17.13 66.41
C LYS A 251 37.17 17.29 67.92
N MET A 252 35.97 17.04 68.42
CA MET A 252 35.67 17.15 69.85
C MET A 252 36.47 16.14 70.68
N LYS A 253 36.62 14.88 70.24
CA LYS A 253 37.47 13.89 70.91
C LYS A 253 38.94 14.30 70.95
N ALA A 254 39.45 14.89 69.87
CA ALA A 254 40.82 15.38 69.82
C ALA A 254 41.05 16.58 70.76
N GLU A 255 40.09 17.49 70.86
CA GLU A 255 40.12 18.61 71.79
C GLU A 255 39.98 18.16 73.25
N GLU A 256 39.08 17.21 73.53
CA GLU A 256 38.95 16.58 74.86
C GLU A 256 40.28 15.95 75.28
N SER A 257 40.86 15.09 74.44
CA SER A 257 42.14 14.43 74.74
C SER A 257 43.28 15.42 74.98
N LYS A 258 43.34 16.53 74.23
CA LYS A 258 44.33 17.61 74.47
C LYS A 258 44.13 18.22 75.86
N ILE A 259 42.90 18.59 76.21
CA ILE A 259 42.59 19.17 77.52
C ILE A 259 42.90 18.17 78.63
N THR A 260 42.50 16.91 78.49
CA THR A 260 42.77 15.87 79.51
C THR A 260 44.27 15.63 79.69
N ASN A 261 45.05 15.59 78.60
CA ASN A 261 46.50 15.46 78.64
C ASN A 261 47.18 16.68 79.28
N GLU A 262 46.66 17.88 79.04
CA GLU A 262 47.13 19.11 79.68
C GLU A 262 46.85 19.09 81.19
N MET A 263 45.67 18.62 81.63
CA MET A 263 45.36 18.44 83.05
C MET A 263 46.25 17.38 83.72
N GLN A 264 46.57 16.28 83.04
CA GLN A 264 47.38 15.19 83.60
C GLN A 264 48.88 15.51 83.70
N LYS A 265 49.39 16.51 82.95
CA LYS A 265 50.81 16.88 82.94
C LYS A 265 51.30 17.60 84.21
N GLY A 266 50.46 17.79 85.23
CA GLY A 266 50.88 18.10 86.60
C GLY A 266 51.54 19.46 86.88
N ASN A 267 51.88 20.25 85.85
CA ASN A 267 52.50 21.58 85.97
C ASN A 267 51.49 22.74 85.83
N VAL A 268 50.28 22.56 86.36
CA VAL A 268 49.12 23.41 86.08
C VAL A 268 48.64 24.03 87.39
N THR A 269 48.68 25.36 87.51
CA THR A 269 48.19 26.08 88.71
C THR A 269 46.67 25.96 88.80
N GLU A 270 46.11 26.04 90.01
CA GLU A 270 44.67 25.89 90.29
C GLU A 270 43.78 26.81 89.42
N LEU A 271 44.26 28.02 89.12
CA LEU A 271 43.61 28.98 88.23
C LEU A 271 43.52 28.49 86.77
N SER A 272 44.50 27.72 86.31
CA SER A 272 44.51 27.15 84.96
C SER A 272 43.69 25.87 84.83
N ILE A 273 43.46 25.15 85.94
CA ILE A 273 42.49 24.04 86.00
C ILE A 273 41.07 24.58 85.77
N GLN A 274 40.69 25.66 86.48
CA GLN A 274 39.37 26.30 86.28
C GLN A 274 39.18 26.84 84.86
N GLN A 275 40.24 27.37 84.23
CA GLN A 275 40.18 27.81 82.83
C GLN A 275 40.01 26.64 81.84
N LEU A 276 40.62 25.49 82.11
CA LEU A 276 40.47 24.29 81.30
C LEU A 276 39.07 23.67 81.47
N GLU A 277 38.51 23.68 82.69
CA GLU A 277 37.12 23.29 82.95
C GLU A 277 36.11 24.20 82.24
N ALA A 278 36.33 25.52 82.26
CA ALA A 278 35.51 26.47 81.52
C ALA A 278 35.57 26.25 80.00
N LYS A 279 36.75 25.93 79.44
CA LYS A 279 36.89 25.55 78.02
C LYS A 279 36.12 24.27 77.69
N LEU A 280 36.16 23.28 78.56
CA LEU A 280 35.38 22.03 78.43
C LEU A 280 33.87 22.32 78.46
N LEU A 281 33.42 23.21 79.34
CA LEU A 281 32.03 23.64 79.43
C LEU A 281 31.57 24.35 78.15
N ILE A 282 32.37 25.29 77.63
CA ILE A 282 32.09 26.00 76.37
C ILE A 282 32.03 25.02 75.19
N MET A 283 32.93 24.03 75.15
CA MET A 283 32.94 23.00 74.12
C MET A 283 31.67 22.14 74.17
N LYS A 284 31.24 21.72 75.36
CA LYS A 284 29.96 21.02 75.59
C LYS A 284 28.76 21.85 75.13
N GLN A 285 28.78 23.17 75.39
CA GLN A 285 27.69 24.07 74.98
C GLN A 285 27.64 24.29 73.45
N LYS A 286 28.80 24.38 72.79
CA LYS A 286 28.87 24.42 71.32
C LYS A 286 28.35 23.13 70.69
N ALA A 287 28.66 21.97 71.30
CA ALA A 287 28.16 20.68 70.84
C ALA A 287 26.63 20.56 71.00
N MET A 288 26.05 21.08 72.10
CA MET A 288 24.59 21.14 72.28
C MET A 288 23.89 21.95 71.18
N ASN A 289 24.44 23.12 70.83
CA ASN A 289 23.88 23.97 69.79
C ASN A 289 23.92 23.31 68.40
N LEU A 290 24.86 22.39 68.15
CA LEU A 290 24.98 21.63 66.89
C LEU A 290 24.05 20.41 66.85
N ALA A 291 23.67 19.84 67.99
CA ALA A 291 22.82 18.67 68.10
C ALA A 291 21.31 19.00 68.10
N ASP A 292 20.93 20.29 68.12
CA ASP A 292 19.55 20.79 68.08
C ASP A 292 18.61 20.16 69.14
N LYS A 293 19.20 19.75 70.28
CA LYS A 293 18.51 19.13 71.42
C LYS A 293 19.11 19.63 72.74
N THR A 294 18.27 19.92 73.72
CA THR A 294 18.63 20.19 75.12
C THR A 294 18.25 19.00 75.99
N PRO A 295 19.21 18.29 76.62
CA PRO A 295 18.87 17.25 77.57
C PRO A 295 18.96 17.76 79.00
N ASP A 296 18.04 17.27 79.81
CA ASP A 296 18.11 17.33 81.25
C ASP A 296 19.14 16.27 81.71
N ASN A 297 20.27 16.71 82.28
CA ASN A 297 21.41 15.91 82.78
C ASN A 297 22.26 15.16 81.75
N LEU A 298 23.38 15.79 81.35
CA LEU A 298 24.52 15.13 80.70
C LEU A 298 25.72 15.09 81.64
N ASN A 299 25.95 13.94 82.27
CA ASN A 299 27.04 13.76 83.24
C ASN A 299 28.35 13.26 82.57
N SER A 300 28.31 12.74 81.34
CA SER A 300 29.47 12.18 80.64
C SER A 300 29.57 12.65 79.19
N PHE A 301 30.80 12.84 78.68
CA PHE A 301 31.08 13.14 77.27
C PHE A 301 30.53 12.06 76.31
N ASN A 302 30.41 10.82 76.78
CA ASN A 302 29.78 9.74 76.01
C ASN A 302 28.28 9.95 75.79
N ASP A 303 27.59 10.64 76.71
CA ASP A 303 26.16 10.93 76.55
C ASP A 303 25.95 12.04 75.50
N PHE A 304 26.92 12.96 75.35
CA PHE A 304 26.93 13.96 74.27
C PHE A 304 27.15 13.33 72.89
N ILE A 305 28.06 12.34 72.78
CA ILE A 305 28.29 11.61 71.52
C ILE A 305 27.02 10.90 71.07
N LYS A 306 26.24 10.34 72.01
CA LYS A 306 24.97 9.68 71.70
C LYS A 306 23.94 10.62 71.08
N MET A 307 23.94 11.92 71.41
CA MET A 307 22.97 12.90 70.87
C MET A 307 23.07 13.13 69.36
N PHE A 308 24.23 12.86 68.75
CA PHE A 308 24.37 12.93 67.30
C PHE A 308 23.60 11.83 66.57
N ASN A 309 23.01 10.87 67.31
CA ASN A 309 22.15 9.78 66.85
C ASN A 309 22.70 9.08 65.60
N VAL A 310 24.03 8.90 65.55
CA VAL A 310 24.73 8.36 64.37
C VAL A 310 24.27 6.94 64.07
N ASP A 311 24.00 6.14 65.11
CA ASP A 311 23.54 4.76 64.95
C ASP A 311 22.09 4.69 64.47
N GLU A 312 21.17 5.50 65.01
CA GLU A 312 19.80 5.62 64.47
C GLU A 312 19.79 6.12 63.02
N LYS A 313 20.66 7.08 62.67
CA LYS A 313 20.80 7.57 61.29
C LYS A 313 21.36 6.47 60.37
N ARG A 314 22.27 5.62 60.85
CA ARG A 314 22.75 4.45 60.11
C ARG A 314 21.65 3.42 59.89
N GLU A 315 20.87 3.12 60.91
CA GLU A 315 19.73 2.20 60.81
C GLU A 315 18.70 2.72 59.78
N LYS A 316 18.44 4.02 59.79
CA LYS A 316 17.59 4.67 58.78
C LYS A 316 18.16 4.61 57.37
N VAL A 317 19.49 4.69 57.20
CA VAL A 317 20.14 4.47 55.90
C VAL A 317 19.94 3.04 55.43
N GLU A 318 20.07 2.06 56.33
CA GLU A 318 19.87 0.65 55.99
C GLU A 318 18.43 0.37 55.56
N GLN A 319 17.44 0.86 56.31
CA GLN A 319 16.02 0.76 55.95
C GLN A 319 15.74 1.40 54.58
N LEU A 320 16.37 2.54 54.27
CA LEU A 320 16.21 3.19 52.96
C LEU A 320 16.92 2.41 51.85
N ARG A 321 18.03 1.73 52.13
CA ARG A 321 18.72 0.83 51.18
C ARG A 321 17.85 -0.38 50.85
N ASP A 322 17.20 -1.00 51.84
CA ASP A 322 16.26 -2.10 51.61
C ASP A 322 15.10 -1.67 50.70
N ILE A 323 14.57 -0.46 50.92
CA ILE A 323 13.52 0.12 50.06
C ILE A 323 14.03 0.33 48.63
N VAL A 324 15.26 0.83 48.45
CA VAL A 324 15.86 0.99 47.12
C VAL A 324 16.06 -0.36 46.42
N GLU A 325 16.55 -1.38 47.12
CA GLU A 325 16.72 -2.72 46.56
C GLU A 325 15.38 -3.29 46.08
N ASN A 326 14.31 -3.05 46.85
CA ASN A 326 12.96 -3.47 46.46
C ASN A 326 12.46 -2.73 45.22
N TYR A 327 12.74 -1.43 45.10
CA TYR A 327 12.43 -0.65 43.90
C TYR A 327 13.25 -1.09 42.68
N GLU A 328 14.51 -1.47 42.86
CA GLU A 328 15.36 -2.00 41.79
C GLU A 328 14.86 -3.36 41.29
N LYS A 329 14.47 -4.26 42.20
CA LYS A 329 13.83 -5.53 41.84
C LYS A 329 12.54 -5.29 41.05
N ASN A 330 11.68 -4.41 41.53
CA ASN A 330 10.43 -4.07 40.83
C ASN A 330 10.67 -3.43 39.46
N GLN A 331 11.68 -2.56 39.31
CA GLN A 331 12.06 -2.02 38.01
C GLN A 331 12.56 -3.10 37.05
N MET A 332 13.37 -4.03 37.53
CA MET A 332 13.85 -5.13 36.70
C MET A 332 12.70 -6.02 36.24
N MET A 333 11.76 -6.35 37.13
CA MET A 333 10.57 -7.13 36.75
C MET A 333 9.73 -6.40 35.70
N LYS A 334 9.36 -5.13 35.92
CA LYS A 334 8.57 -4.36 34.96
C LYS A 334 9.27 -4.18 33.61
N LYS A 335 10.61 -4.04 33.62
CA LYS A 335 11.41 -3.97 32.38
C LYS A 335 11.39 -5.31 31.64
N ALA A 336 11.55 -6.42 32.34
CA ALA A 336 11.48 -7.76 31.75
C ALA A 336 10.09 -8.04 31.16
N GLU A 337 9.01 -7.64 31.84
CA GLU A 337 7.64 -7.73 31.33
C GLU A 337 7.46 -6.89 30.05
N TYR A 338 7.96 -5.66 30.04
CA TYR A 338 7.94 -4.79 28.87
C TYR A 338 8.69 -5.40 27.67
N ASP A 339 9.92 -5.88 27.91
CA ASP A 339 10.76 -6.48 26.86
C ASP A 339 10.11 -7.77 26.32
N ALA A 340 9.49 -8.58 27.19
CA ALA A 340 8.76 -9.78 26.80
C ALA A 340 7.51 -9.46 25.96
N LEU A 341 6.74 -8.45 26.36
CA LEU A 341 5.55 -8.02 25.61
C LEU A 341 5.93 -7.47 24.23
N ASN A 342 6.97 -6.64 24.17
CA ASN A 342 7.49 -6.09 22.92
C ASN A 342 8.05 -7.19 21.99
N SER A 343 8.78 -8.17 22.55
CA SER A 343 9.26 -9.32 21.78
C SER A 343 8.10 -10.17 21.24
N THR A 344 7.05 -10.38 22.04
CA THR A 344 5.86 -11.13 21.61
C THR A 344 5.13 -10.42 20.48
N LEU A 345 4.98 -9.10 20.58
CA LEU A 345 4.38 -8.26 19.54
C LEU A 345 5.16 -8.36 18.22
N ASN A 346 6.48 -8.22 18.28
CA ASN A 346 7.34 -8.32 17.10
C ASN A 346 7.28 -9.71 16.46
N ALA A 347 7.30 -10.77 17.27
CA ALA A 347 7.18 -12.14 16.78
C ALA A 347 5.81 -12.41 16.13
N GLN A 348 4.73 -11.87 16.70
CA GLN A 348 3.38 -12.00 16.14
C GLN A 348 3.25 -11.25 14.80
N ASN A 349 3.80 -10.03 14.72
CA ASN A 349 3.83 -9.24 13.48
C ASN A 349 4.62 -9.95 12.38
N GLN A 350 5.77 -10.52 12.72
CA GLN A 350 6.58 -11.28 11.77
C GLN A 350 5.86 -12.54 11.28
N LYS A 351 5.22 -13.31 12.18
CA LYS A 351 4.41 -14.47 11.81
C LYS A 351 3.24 -14.09 10.90
N ALA A 352 2.53 -13.00 11.23
CA ALA A 352 1.42 -12.49 10.43
C ALA A 352 1.88 -12.07 9.01
N SER A 353 3.01 -11.35 8.92
CA SER A 353 3.62 -10.96 7.64
C SER A 353 3.97 -12.16 6.77
N ILE A 354 4.64 -13.17 7.34
CA ILE A 354 4.98 -14.41 6.62
C ILE A 354 3.73 -15.17 6.18
N ALA A 355 2.70 -15.25 7.04
CA ALA A 355 1.44 -15.91 6.69
C ALA A 355 0.71 -15.19 5.54
N MET A 356 0.69 -13.85 5.53
CA MET A 356 0.14 -13.07 4.43
C MET A 356 0.89 -13.31 3.13
N LEU A 357 2.23 -13.28 3.15
CA LEU A 357 3.04 -13.55 1.96
C LEU A 357 2.78 -14.95 1.40
N ARG A 358 2.67 -15.96 2.26
CA ARG A 358 2.29 -17.32 1.85
C ARG A 358 0.90 -17.36 1.24
N ARG A 359 -0.07 -16.65 1.82
CA ARG A 359 -1.44 -16.61 1.28
C ARG A 359 -1.49 -15.89 -0.08
N ILE A 360 -0.74 -14.80 -0.24
CA ILE A 360 -0.60 -14.11 -1.53
C ILE A 360 0.00 -15.04 -2.57
N ALA A 361 1.06 -15.79 -2.23
CA ALA A 361 1.65 -16.78 -3.13
C ALA A 361 0.66 -17.86 -3.54
N GLN A 362 -0.10 -18.43 -2.59
CA GLN A 362 -1.16 -19.40 -2.88
C GLN A 362 -2.25 -18.84 -3.79
N LEU A 363 -2.73 -17.62 -3.51
CA LEU A 363 -3.75 -16.96 -4.33
C LEU A 363 -3.23 -16.68 -5.75
N ASN A 364 -1.95 -16.32 -5.90
CA ASN A 364 -1.33 -16.16 -7.21
C ASN A 364 -1.28 -17.51 -7.97
N GLU A 365 -0.93 -18.61 -7.30
CA GLU A 365 -0.97 -19.94 -7.92
C GLU A 365 -2.40 -20.38 -8.31
N GLU A 366 -3.39 -20.12 -7.45
CA GLU A 366 -4.80 -20.39 -7.75
C GLU A 366 -5.29 -19.54 -8.93
N MET A 367 -4.92 -18.25 -8.96
CA MET A 367 -5.21 -17.35 -10.08
C MET A 367 -4.55 -17.85 -11.37
N ASP A 368 -3.31 -18.33 -11.30
CA ASP A 368 -2.62 -18.92 -12.43
C ASP A 368 -3.30 -20.19 -12.91
N LYS A 369 -3.82 -21.05 -12.02
CA LYS A 369 -4.55 -22.27 -12.42
C LYS A 369 -5.97 -21.97 -12.96
N SER A 370 -6.50 -20.78 -12.72
CA SER A 370 -7.82 -20.37 -13.18
C SER A 370 -7.90 -20.19 -14.71
N PRO A 371 -9.10 -20.28 -15.31
CA PRO A 371 -9.31 -19.96 -16.73
C PRO A 371 -8.83 -18.55 -17.11
N LEU A 372 -8.91 -17.60 -16.17
CA LEU A 372 -8.43 -16.24 -16.34
C LEU A 372 -6.89 -16.17 -16.39
N GLY A 373 -6.21 -16.91 -15.52
CA GLY A 373 -4.75 -17.05 -15.54
C GLY A 373 -4.25 -17.72 -16.81
N GLU A 374 -4.96 -18.76 -17.28
CA GLU A 374 -4.66 -19.40 -18.55
C GLU A 374 -4.85 -18.45 -19.75
N ALA A 375 -5.93 -17.67 -19.75
CA ALA A 375 -6.16 -16.63 -20.76
C ALA A 375 -5.04 -15.58 -20.75
N LYS A 376 -4.62 -15.12 -19.56
CA LYS A 376 -3.50 -14.17 -19.40
C LYS A 376 -2.20 -14.74 -19.97
N ARG A 377 -1.88 -16.01 -19.71
CA ARG A 377 -0.71 -16.70 -20.28
C ARG A 377 -0.79 -16.81 -21.81
N LYS A 378 -1.97 -17.13 -22.36
CA LYS A 378 -2.17 -17.18 -23.82
C LYS A 378 -1.96 -15.81 -24.45
N VAL A 379 -2.51 -14.75 -23.86
CA VAL A 379 -2.30 -13.36 -24.31
C VAL A 379 -0.82 -12.98 -24.28
N PHE A 380 -0.09 -13.36 -23.22
CA PHE A 380 1.34 -13.10 -23.12
C PHE A 380 2.14 -13.82 -24.22
N ARG A 381 1.84 -15.11 -24.48
CA ARG A 381 2.45 -15.86 -25.59
C ARG A 381 2.18 -15.20 -26.94
N LEU A 382 0.95 -14.78 -27.18
CA LEU A 382 0.57 -14.09 -28.41
C LEU A 382 1.33 -12.77 -28.56
N ARG A 383 1.48 -11.97 -27.49
CA ARG A 383 2.30 -10.75 -27.53
C ARG A 383 3.75 -11.02 -27.92
N LYS A 384 4.38 -12.05 -27.35
CA LYS A 384 5.76 -12.41 -27.69
C LYS A 384 5.91 -12.83 -29.15
N ILE A 385 4.90 -13.51 -29.71
CA ILE A 385 4.86 -13.86 -31.13
C ILE A 385 4.71 -12.61 -31.99
N ILE A 386 3.81 -11.69 -31.63
CA ILE A 386 3.61 -10.42 -32.32
C ILE A 386 4.89 -9.60 -32.34
N GLU A 387 5.61 -9.52 -31.22
CA GLU A 387 6.86 -8.78 -31.11
C GLU A 387 7.97 -9.40 -31.95
N LYS A 388 8.06 -10.74 -31.98
CA LYS A 388 8.99 -11.45 -32.86
C LYS A 388 8.68 -11.19 -34.34
N LEU A 389 7.41 -11.25 -34.74
CA LEU A 389 6.98 -10.96 -36.11
C LEU A 389 7.23 -9.49 -36.47
N GLY A 390 7.01 -8.56 -35.54
CA GLY A 390 7.35 -7.14 -35.73
C GLY A 390 8.84 -6.94 -36.00
N GLY A 391 9.71 -7.59 -35.21
CA GLY A 391 11.16 -7.55 -35.45
C GLY A 391 11.60 -8.23 -36.75
N GLU A 392 10.86 -9.23 -37.24
CA GLU A 392 11.08 -9.82 -38.56
C GLU A 392 10.65 -8.85 -39.68
N ILE A 393 9.51 -8.18 -39.54
CA ILE A 393 9.03 -7.14 -40.46
C ILE A 393 10.04 -5.99 -40.54
N ASP A 394 10.52 -5.47 -39.41
CA ASP A 394 11.53 -4.40 -39.38
C ASP A 394 12.84 -4.81 -40.07
N LYS A 395 13.22 -6.10 -39.98
CA LYS A 395 14.39 -6.64 -40.71
C LYS A 395 14.12 -6.72 -42.20
N PHE A 396 12.91 -7.08 -42.62
CA PHE A 396 12.52 -7.08 -44.03
C PHE A 396 12.44 -5.67 -44.61
N GLU A 397 11.90 -4.71 -43.86
CA GLU A 397 11.86 -3.29 -44.28
C GLU A 397 13.27 -2.71 -44.42
N LYS A 398 14.18 -3.01 -43.50
CA LYS A 398 15.59 -2.58 -43.59
C LYS A 398 16.37 -3.24 -44.72
N LYS A 399 16.04 -4.50 -45.08
CA LYS A 399 16.65 -5.19 -46.23
C LYS A 399 15.98 -4.80 -47.56
N GLY A 400 14.74 -4.31 -47.53
CA GLY A 400 13.98 -3.91 -48.72
C GLY A 400 14.54 -2.70 -49.46
N GLY A 401 15.42 -1.91 -48.83
CA GLY A 401 16.11 -0.78 -49.46
C GLY A 401 17.25 -1.18 -50.42
N ASP A 402 17.80 -2.39 -50.30
CA ASP A 402 19.03 -2.82 -50.99
C ASP A 402 18.91 -4.22 -51.66
N MET A 403 17.71 -4.82 -51.67
CA MET A 403 17.51 -6.11 -52.35
C MET A 403 17.24 -5.90 -53.83
N GLU A 404 18.19 -6.30 -54.68
CA GLU A 404 17.97 -6.43 -56.13
C GLU A 404 16.71 -7.27 -56.42
N LEU A 405 15.98 -6.90 -57.48
CA LEU A 405 14.68 -7.45 -57.88
C LEU A 405 14.61 -8.99 -57.87
N GLN A 406 15.73 -9.67 -58.17
CA GLN A 406 15.86 -11.13 -58.13
C GLN A 406 15.79 -11.72 -56.71
N VAL A 407 16.34 -11.03 -55.71
CA VAL A 407 16.29 -11.49 -54.31
C VAL A 407 14.86 -11.37 -53.79
N LEU A 408 14.17 -10.26 -54.10
CA LEU A 408 12.76 -10.07 -53.77
C LEU A 408 11.85 -11.12 -54.44
N GLN A 409 12.08 -11.45 -55.71
CA GLN A 409 11.36 -12.55 -56.37
C GLN A 409 11.61 -13.91 -55.70
N SER A 410 12.86 -14.20 -55.33
CA SER A 410 13.19 -15.44 -54.63
C SER A 410 12.56 -15.53 -53.23
N GLU A 411 12.52 -14.43 -52.49
CA GLU A 411 11.94 -14.33 -51.15
C GLU A 411 10.41 -14.43 -51.21
N LEU A 412 9.79 -13.79 -52.20
CA LEU A 412 8.34 -13.87 -52.46
C LEU A 412 7.92 -15.31 -52.85
N THR A 413 8.75 -15.99 -53.65
CA THR A 413 8.51 -17.39 -54.04
C THR A 413 8.62 -18.32 -52.83
N LYS A 414 9.59 -18.10 -51.94
CA LYS A 414 9.72 -18.83 -50.67
C LYS A 414 8.54 -18.57 -49.73
N MET A 415 8.05 -17.32 -49.63
CA MET A 415 6.87 -16.98 -48.84
C MET A 415 5.60 -17.64 -49.40
N ALA A 416 5.44 -17.65 -50.73
CA ALA A 416 4.32 -18.32 -51.38
C ALA A 416 4.34 -19.84 -51.10
N GLN A 417 5.51 -20.47 -51.17
CA GLN A 417 5.68 -21.89 -50.85
C GLN A 417 5.38 -22.21 -49.37
N ARG A 418 5.85 -21.37 -48.43
CA ARG A 418 5.52 -21.52 -47.00
C ARG A 418 4.03 -21.39 -46.74
N LYS A 419 3.38 -20.41 -47.37
CA LYS A 419 1.93 -20.19 -47.23
C LYS A 419 1.13 -21.36 -47.81
N ALA A 420 1.56 -21.92 -48.95
CA ALA A 420 0.97 -23.12 -49.51
C ALA A 420 1.11 -24.33 -48.55
N TYR A 421 2.30 -24.52 -47.97
CA TYR A 421 2.53 -25.57 -46.99
C TYR A 421 1.69 -25.41 -45.70
N GLU A 422 1.56 -24.19 -45.18
CA GLU A 422 0.70 -23.90 -44.02
C GLU A 422 -0.78 -24.12 -44.34
N SER A 423 -1.22 -23.76 -45.55
CA SER A 423 -2.58 -24.02 -46.03
C SER A 423 -2.86 -25.53 -46.12
N ASP A 424 -1.92 -26.31 -46.63
CA ASP A 424 -2.02 -27.77 -46.67
C ASP A 424 -2.04 -28.39 -45.27
N LEU A 425 -1.24 -27.86 -44.34
CA LEU A 425 -1.24 -28.32 -42.95
C LEU A 425 -2.57 -28.02 -42.25
N LEU A 426 -3.15 -26.84 -42.50
CA LEU A 426 -4.47 -26.46 -42.02
C LEU A 426 -5.57 -27.35 -42.62
N ALA A 427 -5.51 -27.63 -43.91
CA ALA A 427 -6.44 -28.54 -44.58
C ALA A 427 -6.37 -29.96 -43.99
N LYS A 428 -5.16 -30.48 -43.77
CA LYS A 428 -4.95 -31.78 -43.09
C LYS A 428 -5.49 -31.78 -41.66
N LYS A 429 -5.27 -30.70 -40.90
CA LYS A 429 -5.78 -30.58 -39.52
C LYS A 429 -7.31 -30.51 -39.48
N LEU A 430 -7.94 -29.79 -40.40
CA LEU A 430 -9.39 -29.71 -40.54
C LEU A 430 -9.99 -31.07 -40.92
N SER A 431 -9.38 -31.78 -41.88
CA SER A 431 -9.79 -33.14 -42.26
C SER A 431 -9.68 -34.11 -41.07
N PHE A 432 -8.59 -34.04 -40.30
CA PHE A 432 -8.42 -34.85 -39.10
C PHE A 432 -9.49 -34.53 -38.03
N MET A 433 -9.77 -33.25 -37.80
CA MET A 433 -10.82 -32.82 -36.86
C MET A 433 -12.21 -33.30 -37.30
N GLN A 434 -12.54 -33.20 -38.59
CA GLN A 434 -13.80 -33.72 -39.14
C GLN A 434 -13.91 -35.23 -38.97
N SER A 435 -12.86 -35.98 -39.33
CA SER A 435 -12.85 -37.44 -39.14
C SER A 435 -13.02 -37.83 -37.67
N THR A 436 -12.38 -37.09 -36.75
CA THR A 436 -12.52 -37.32 -35.31
C THR A 436 -13.95 -36.99 -34.82
N ALA A 437 -14.54 -35.90 -35.32
CA ALA A 437 -15.91 -35.53 -35.00
C ALA A 437 -16.91 -36.61 -35.47
N GLU A 438 -16.76 -37.09 -36.71
CA GLU A 438 -17.57 -38.19 -37.26
C GLU A 438 -17.42 -39.48 -36.44
N GLN A 439 -16.21 -39.83 -36.00
CA GLN A 439 -15.99 -40.99 -35.12
C GLN A 439 -16.67 -40.82 -33.74
N CYS A 440 -16.61 -39.62 -33.16
CA CYS A 440 -17.30 -39.31 -31.91
C CYS A 440 -18.82 -39.41 -32.07
N ASP A 441 -19.38 -38.88 -33.17
CA ASP A 441 -20.81 -38.96 -33.46
C ASP A 441 -21.27 -40.42 -33.65
N LEU A 442 -20.50 -41.24 -34.38
CA LEU A 442 -20.77 -42.67 -34.54
C LEU A 442 -20.74 -43.41 -33.20
N ARG A 443 -19.77 -43.09 -32.31
CA ARG A 443 -19.73 -43.67 -30.96
C ARG A 443 -20.94 -43.25 -30.14
N LEU A 444 -21.35 -41.99 -30.21
CA LEU A 444 -22.52 -41.47 -29.50
C LEU A 444 -23.81 -42.15 -30.00
N GLN A 445 -23.96 -42.33 -31.31
CA GLN A 445 -25.09 -43.05 -31.90
C GLN A 445 -25.13 -44.52 -31.46
N ARG A 446 -23.97 -45.21 -31.46
CA ARG A 446 -23.88 -46.59 -30.93
C ARG A 446 -24.27 -46.66 -29.45
N LEU A 447 -23.83 -45.70 -28.65
CA LEU A 447 -24.14 -45.66 -27.22
C LEU A 447 -25.63 -45.40 -26.97
N LYS A 448 -26.24 -44.47 -27.73
CA LYS A 448 -27.70 -44.26 -27.72
C LYS A 448 -28.47 -45.54 -28.08
N LEU A 449 -28.04 -46.24 -29.12
CA LEU A 449 -28.66 -47.51 -29.52
C LEU A 449 -28.48 -48.59 -28.45
N HIS A 450 -27.29 -48.70 -27.85
CA HIS A 450 -27.03 -49.67 -26.78
C HIS A 450 -27.90 -49.40 -25.55
N VAL A 451 -27.99 -48.14 -25.09
CA VAL A 451 -28.87 -47.74 -23.98
C VAL A 451 -30.33 -47.98 -24.33
N GLY A 452 -30.75 -47.64 -25.56
CA GLY A 452 -32.10 -47.92 -26.05
C GLY A 452 -32.45 -49.41 -26.00
N LEU A 453 -31.55 -50.28 -26.46
CA LEU A 453 -31.71 -51.73 -26.40
C LEU A 453 -31.72 -52.26 -24.95
N GLN A 454 -30.87 -51.73 -24.06
CA GLN A 454 -30.89 -52.09 -22.63
C GLN A 454 -32.21 -51.71 -21.97
N LEU A 455 -32.71 -50.50 -22.23
CA LEU A 455 -34.01 -50.04 -21.71
C LEU A 455 -35.15 -50.90 -22.25
N HIS A 456 -35.12 -51.25 -23.54
CA HIS A 456 -36.11 -52.12 -24.15
C HIS A 456 -36.06 -53.54 -23.56
N SER A 457 -34.87 -54.12 -23.40
CA SER A 457 -34.69 -55.43 -22.76
C SER A 457 -35.17 -55.42 -21.31
N ASN A 458 -34.87 -54.38 -20.53
CA ASN A 458 -35.35 -54.24 -19.16
C ASN A 458 -36.88 -54.09 -19.10
N ARG A 459 -37.50 -53.38 -20.05
CA ARG A 459 -38.97 -53.33 -20.17
C ARG A 459 -39.55 -54.70 -20.47
N LEU A 460 -38.98 -55.47 -21.40
CA LEU A 460 -39.40 -56.83 -21.71
C LEU A 460 -39.24 -57.77 -20.50
N LYS A 461 -38.14 -57.67 -19.76
CA LYS A 461 -37.94 -58.44 -18.52
C LYS A 461 -38.99 -58.09 -17.46
N ARG A 462 -39.25 -56.80 -17.22
CA ARG A 462 -40.31 -56.36 -16.30
C ARG A 462 -41.68 -56.87 -16.74
N PHE A 463 -42.00 -56.75 -18.03
CA PHE A 463 -43.23 -57.26 -18.61
C PHE A 463 -43.37 -58.77 -18.39
N LYS A 464 -42.33 -59.56 -18.72
CA LYS A 464 -42.31 -61.01 -18.49
C LYS A 464 -42.47 -61.37 -17.01
N ASN A 465 -41.84 -60.63 -16.10
CA ASN A 465 -41.96 -60.85 -14.66
C ASN A 465 -43.38 -60.57 -14.14
N CYS A 466 -44.11 -59.62 -14.72
CA CYS A 466 -45.52 -59.38 -14.39
C CYS A 466 -46.39 -60.60 -14.71
N PHE A 467 -46.14 -61.30 -15.83
CA PHE A 467 -46.92 -62.50 -16.18
C PHE A 467 -46.42 -63.79 -15.50
N ALA A 468 -45.15 -63.86 -15.12
CA ALA A 468 -44.63 -65.00 -14.35
C ALA A 468 -45.14 -65.02 -12.91
N ALA A 469 -45.34 -63.85 -12.29
CA ALA A 469 -45.87 -63.75 -10.92
C ALA A 469 -47.33 -64.20 -10.77
N ASP A 470 -48.10 -64.20 -11.87
CA ASP A 470 -49.47 -64.72 -11.92
C ASP A 470 -49.52 -66.24 -12.16
N ALA A 471 -48.46 -66.82 -12.74
CA ALA A 471 -48.38 -68.26 -12.99
C ALA A 471 -48.01 -69.08 -11.73
N ASP A 472 -47.27 -68.50 -10.77
CA ASP A 472 -46.89 -69.17 -9.51
C ASP A 472 -47.98 -69.10 -8.41
N LYS A 473 -49.15 -68.54 -8.71
CA LYS A 473 -50.32 -68.48 -7.80
C LYS A 473 -51.48 -69.40 -8.20
N SER A 474 -51.28 -70.23 -9.21
CA SER A 474 -52.17 -71.33 -9.61
C SER A 474 -51.50 -72.66 -9.29
#